data_AF-A0A6N3EFF6-F1
#
_entry.id   AF-A0A6N3EFF6-F1
#
_cell.length_a   1.000
_cell.length_b   1.000
_cell.length_c   1.000
_cell.angle_alpha   90.00
_cell.angle_beta   90.00
_cell.angle_gamma   90.00
#
_symmetry.space_group_name_H-M   'P 1'
#
loop_
_entity.id
_entity.type
_entity.pdbx_description
1 polymer ?
#
loop_
_entity_poly.entity_id
_entity_poly.type
_entity_poly.pdbx_seq_one_letter_code
_entity_poly.pdbx_strand_id
1 'polypeptide(L)'
;MKRPSVFYVTENGTTRYGMTRSYGGLAGIILRLLTHATDGYGISIPYFERLKPMKEISEDEFQTYADHPETADDLYSFAEIDVDKNVLRIDEDWKEERSYREYPLQLLLAQAAPLISSNPYSGYDSLQKQRLYAVMDDAMHSYQESEDENALSEKEMDEEMSEAPSMQM
;
A
#
# COMPACT_ATOMS: atom_id res chain seq x y z
N MET A 1 -5.33 10.24 -24.24
CA MET A 1 -6.09 10.26 -22.96
C MET A 1 -5.17 9.81 -21.84
N LYS A 2 -5.34 10.29 -20.59
CA LYS A 2 -4.60 9.74 -19.44
C LYS A 2 -5.02 8.29 -19.19
N ARG A 3 -4.09 7.36 -19.09
CA ARG A 3 -4.35 5.96 -18.72
C ARG A 3 -4.97 5.87 -17.32
N PRO A 4 -5.96 4.99 -17.10
CA PRO A 4 -6.58 4.85 -15.79
C PRO A 4 -5.67 4.12 -14.81
N SER A 5 -5.90 4.37 -13.52
CA SER A 5 -5.45 3.52 -12.43
C SER A 5 -6.65 2.75 -11.90
N VAL A 6 -6.49 1.45 -11.73
CA VAL A 6 -7.51 0.57 -11.15
C VAL A 6 -7.02 0.04 -9.83
N PHE A 7 -7.93 -0.19 -8.90
CA PHE A 7 -7.60 -0.69 -7.59
C PHE A 7 -8.77 -1.42 -6.95
N TYR A 8 -8.46 -2.24 -5.97
CA TYR A 8 -9.46 -2.77 -5.04
C TYR A 8 -9.03 -2.56 -3.60
N VAL A 9 -10.02 -2.41 -2.73
CA VAL A 9 -9.82 -2.25 -1.29
C VAL A 9 -10.62 -3.33 -0.58
N THR A 10 -9.96 -4.12 0.25
CA THR A 10 -10.59 -5.04 1.20
C THR A 10 -10.51 -4.44 2.59
N GLU A 11 -11.67 -4.19 3.19
CA GLU A 11 -11.79 -3.61 4.54
C GLU A 11 -13.00 -4.24 5.24
N ASN A 12 -12.79 -4.76 6.45
CA ASN A 12 -13.79 -5.47 7.26
C ASN A 12 -14.46 -6.63 6.51
N GLY A 13 -13.67 -7.42 5.78
CA GLY A 13 -14.13 -8.57 5.00
C GLY A 13 -14.93 -8.23 3.74
N THR A 14 -15.00 -6.94 3.37
CA THR A 14 -15.70 -6.48 2.16
C THR A 14 -14.71 -5.92 1.15
N THR A 15 -14.75 -6.42 -0.08
CA THR A 15 -13.94 -5.93 -1.19
C THR A 15 -14.74 -5.00 -2.09
N ARG A 16 -14.16 -3.86 -2.45
CA ARG A 16 -14.74 -2.88 -3.39
C ARG A 16 -13.71 -2.47 -4.43
N TYR A 17 -14.16 -2.19 -5.65
CA TYR A 17 -13.31 -1.98 -6.82
C TYR A 17 -13.49 -0.57 -7.38
N GLY A 18 -12.39 0.10 -7.69
CA GLY A 18 -12.38 1.48 -8.16
C GLY A 18 -11.48 1.70 -9.37
N MET A 19 -11.86 2.68 -10.18
CA MET A 19 -11.08 3.17 -11.31
C MET A 19 -11.01 4.69 -11.26
N THR A 20 -9.84 5.27 -11.51
CA THR A 20 -9.68 6.71 -11.65
C THR A 20 -8.76 7.08 -12.81
N ARG A 21 -8.94 8.28 -13.34
CA ARG A 21 -7.98 8.96 -14.25
C ARG A 21 -7.46 10.26 -13.64
N SER A 22 -7.90 10.58 -12.42
CA SER A 22 -7.66 11.86 -11.73
C SER A 22 -6.31 11.88 -11.02
N TYR A 23 -5.88 10.73 -10.52
CA TYR A 23 -4.57 10.46 -9.93
C TYR A 23 -4.11 9.07 -10.39
N GLY A 24 -2.89 8.69 -10.03
CA GLY A 24 -2.41 7.35 -10.28
C GLY A 24 -1.17 7.01 -9.49
N GLY A 25 -0.85 5.73 -9.45
CA GLY A 25 0.37 5.23 -8.82
C GLY A 25 0.35 5.36 -7.32
N LEU A 26 1.45 4.92 -6.72
CA LEU A 26 1.57 4.82 -5.26
C LEU A 26 1.41 6.19 -4.61
N ALA A 27 2.07 7.21 -5.14
CA ALA A 27 2.04 8.55 -4.58
C ALA A 27 0.62 9.16 -4.59
N GLY A 28 -0.14 8.95 -5.68
CA GLY A 28 -1.51 9.44 -5.78
C GLY A 28 -2.47 8.75 -4.80
N ILE A 29 -2.35 7.42 -4.69
CA ILE A 29 -3.13 6.61 -3.75
C ILE A 29 -2.83 7.04 -2.31
N ILE A 30 -1.55 7.09 -1.92
CA ILE A 30 -1.15 7.41 -0.54
C ILE A 30 -1.53 8.83 -0.13
N LEU A 31 -1.37 9.80 -1.04
CA LEU A 31 -1.82 11.16 -0.78
C LEU A 31 -3.32 11.19 -0.42
N ARG A 32 -4.16 10.43 -1.14
CA ARG A 32 -5.61 10.36 -0.88
C ARG A 32 -5.94 9.65 0.43
N LEU A 33 -5.28 8.52 0.72
CA LEU A 33 -5.48 7.79 1.97
C LEU A 33 -5.16 8.63 3.21
N LEU A 34 -4.19 9.56 3.10
CA LEU A 34 -3.77 10.44 4.19
C LEU A 34 -4.61 11.73 4.25
N THR A 35 -4.82 12.42 3.12
CA THR A 35 -5.55 13.70 3.09
C THR A 35 -7.03 13.57 3.43
N HIS A 36 -7.63 12.41 3.14
CA HIS A 36 -9.04 12.13 3.43
C HIS A 36 -9.19 11.11 4.57
N ALA A 37 -8.24 11.04 5.49
CA ALA A 37 -8.26 10.06 6.59
C ALA A 37 -9.47 10.23 7.51
N THR A 38 -9.90 11.48 7.73
CA THR A 38 -11.01 11.82 8.61
C THR A 38 -11.98 12.78 7.93
N ASP A 39 -13.25 12.76 8.34
CA ASP A 39 -14.22 13.77 7.94
C ASP A 39 -14.04 15.09 8.72
N GLY A 40 -14.94 16.06 8.47
CA GLY A 40 -14.93 17.36 9.15
C GLY A 40 -15.18 17.30 10.67
N TYR A 41 -15.59 16.15 11.20
CA TYR A 41 -15.79 15.89 12.62
C TYR A 41 -14.65 15.05 13.24
N GLY A 42 -13.62 14.68 12.46
CA GLY A 42 -12.53 13.83 12.91
C GLY A 42 -12.85 12.34 12.91
N ILE A 43 -13.96 11.91 12.31
CA ILE A 43 -14.35 10.50 12.21
C ILE A 43 -13.56 9.85 11.07
N SER A 44 -12.95 8.69 11.34
CA SER A 44 -12.22 7.92 10.34
C SER A 44 -13.11 7.57 9.14
N ILE A 45 -12.65 7.92 7.95
CA ILE A 45 -13.32 7.57 6.69
C ILE A 45 -12.85 6.17 6.25
N PRO A 46 -13.72 5.29 5.74
CA PRO A 46 -13.31 4.00 5.16
C PRO A 46 -12.30 4.16 4.03
N TYR A 47 -11.32 3.28 3.91
CA TYR A 47 -10.19 3.42 2.97
C TYR A 47 -10.64 3.64 1.53
N PHE A 48 -11.65 2.88 1.08
CA PHE A 48 -12.19 3.01 -0.27
C PHE A 48 -12.80 4.41 -0.54
N GLU A 49 -13.45 4.99 0.46
CA GLU A 49 -14.07 6.32 0.34
C GLU A 49 -13.01 7.45 0.29
N ARG A 50 -11.85 7.25 0.92
CA ARG A 50 -10.72 8.20 0.88
C ARG A 50 -10.19 8.42 -0.54
N LEU A 51 -10.35 7.41 -1.41
CA LEU A 51 -9.83 7.40 -2.78
C LEU A 51 -10.68 8.23 -3.77
N LYS A 52 -11.76 8.86 -3.32
CA LYS A 52 -12.50 9.80 -4.18
C LYS A 52 -11.63 11.01 -4.59
N PRO A 53 -11.77 11.54 -5.82
CA PRO A 53 -12.73 11.14 -6.85
C PRO A 53 -12.26 9.93 -7.68
N MET A 54 -13.13 8.93 -7.76
CA MET A 54 -12.96 7.71 -8.56
C MET A 54 -14.35 7.17 -8.95
N LYS A 55 -14.41 6.31 -9.95
CA LYS A 55 -15.60 5.54 -10.36
C LYS A 55 -15.53 4.19 -9.66
N GLU A 56 -16.53 3.84 -8.87
CA GLU A 56 -16.70 2.45 -8.40
C GLU A 56 -17.11 1.58 -9.59
N ILE A 57 -16.46 0.43 -9.72
CA ILE A 57 -16.67 -0.54 -10.81
C ILE A 57 -17.09 -1.89 -10.24
N SER A 58 -17.70 -2.72 -11.07
CA SER A 58 -18.03 -4.10 -10.68
C SER A 58 -16.77 -4.98 -10.60
N GLU A 59 -16.86 -6.10 -9.88
CA GLU A 59 -15.83 -7.13 -9.89
C GLU A 59 -15.57 -7.63 -11.33
N ASP A 60 -16.62 -7.93 -12.10
CA ASP A 60 -16.49 -8.37 -13.50
C ASP A 60 -15.72 -7.35 -14.36
N GLU A 61 -16.01 -6.05 -14.21
CA GLU A 61 -15.27 -4.97 -14.88
C GLU A 61 -13.81 -4.93 -14.41
N PHE A 62 -13.55 -5.14 -13.12
CA PHE A 62 -12.20 -5.20 -12.57
C PHE A 62 -11.40 -6.40 -13.11
N GLN A 63 -12.01 -7.59 -13.20
CA GLN A 63 -11.34 -8.81 -13.69
C GLN A 63 -10.89 -8.69 -15.14
N THR A 64 -11.55 -7.86 -15.96
CA THR A 64 -11.07 -7.56 -17.32
C THR A 64 -9.66 -6.93 -17.35
N TYR A 65 -9.20 -6.37 -16.23
CA TYR A 65 -7.85 -5.84 -16.09
C TYR A 65 -6.90 -6.83 -15.40
N ALA A 66 -7.41 -7.66 -14.48
CA ALA A 66 -6.59 -8.56 -13.69
C ALA A 66 -6.16 -9.80 -14.50
N ASP A 67 -7.06 -10.35 -15.31
CA ASP A 67 -6.84 -11.60 -16.05
C ASP A 67 -6.13 -11.41 -17.41
N HIS A 68 -5.90 -10.16 -17.81
CA HIS A 68 -5.41 -9.79 -19.13
C HIS A 68 -4.08 -9.03 -19.04
N PRO A 69 -2.94 -9.72 -18.81
CA PRO A 69 -1.62 -9.08 -18.70
C PRO A 69 -1.24 -8.29 -19.97
N GLU A 70 -1.79 -8.63 -21.13
CA GLU A 70 -1.65 -7.87 -22.37
C GLU A 70 -2.25 -6.47 -22.32
N THR A 71 -3.22 -6.23 -21.42
CA THR A 71 -3.85 -4.93 -21.18
C THR A 71 -3.20 -4.15 -20.06
N ALA A 72 -2.17 -4.70 -19.40
CA ALA A 72 -1.45 -4.02 -18.33
C ALA A 72 -0.91 -2.66 -18.80
N ASP A 73 -0.39 -2.58 -20.02
CA ASP A 73 0.13 -1.34 -20.62
C ASP A 73 -0.92 -0.24 -20.82
N ASP A 74 -2.21 -0.60 -20.87
CA ASP A 74 -3.31 0.34 -20.95
C ASP A 74 -3.58 1.05 -19.60
N LEU A 75 -3.05 0.50 -18.51
CA LEU A 75 -3.15 1.05 -17.17
C LEU A 75 -1.92 1.88 -16.80
N TYR A 76 -2.16 2.93 -16.02
CA TYR A 76 -1.08 3.65 -15.33
C TYR A 76 -0.61 2.87 -14.09
N SER A 77 -1.55 2.32 -13.32
CA SER A 77 -1.24 1.43 -12.21
C SER A 77 -2.40 0.50 -11.89
N PHE A 78 -2.07 -0.65 -11.33
CA PHE A 78 -2.98 -1.62 -10.74
C PHE A 78 -2.62 -1.77 -9.25
N ALA A 79 -3.56 -1.60 -8.34
CA ALA A 79 -3.27 -1.68 -6.91
C ALA A 79 -4.27 -2.52 -6.11
N GLU A 80 -3.75 -3.19 -5.09
CA GLU A 80 -4.50 -3.86 -4.04
C GLU A 80 -4.24 -3.15 -2.73
N ILE A 81 -5.29 -2.89 -1.96
CA ILE A 81 -5.19 -2.40 -0.58
C ILE A 81 -6.00 -3.35 0.29
N ASP A 82 -5.34 -4.28 0.96
CA ASP A 82 -5.97 -5.18 1.91
C ASP A 82 -5.70 -4.64 3.33
N VAL A 83 -6.68 -3.89 3.85
CA VAL A 83 -6.62 -3.26 5.17
C VAL A 83 -6.62 -4.32 6.27
N ASP A 84 -7.38 -5.40 6.05
CA ASP A 84 -7.51 -6.50 7.01
C ASP A 84 -6.19 -7.25 7.19
N LYS A 85 -5.39 -7.35 6.12
CA LYS A 85 -4.04 -7.94 6.14
C LYS A 85 -2.89 -6.93 6.25
N ASN A 86 -3.20 -5.64 6.41
CA ASN A 86 -2.21 -4.57 6.48
C ASN A 86 -1.23 -4.55 5.29
N VAL A 87 -1.72 -4.67 4.05
CA VAL A 87 -0.84 -4.72 2.86
C VAL A 87 -1.36 -3.84 1.72
N LEU A 88 -0.42 -3.19 1.04
CA LEU A 88 -0.65 -2.53 -0.24
C LEU A 88 0.28 -3.13 -1.28
N ARG A 89 -0.29 -3.63 -2.37
CA ARG A 89 0.46 -4.09 -3.56
C ARG A 89 0.17 -3.15 -4.71
N ILE A 90 1.19 -2.82 -5.47
CA ILE A 90 1.02 -1.98 -6.64
C ILE A 90 1.93 -2.42 -7.77
N ASP A 91 1.34 -2.50 -8.95
CA ASP A 91 2.05 -2.58 -10.21
C ASP A 91 1.85 -1.25 -10.94
N GLU A 92 2.93 -0.47 -11.10
CA GLU A 92 2.90 0.88 -11.66
C GLU A 92 3.85 0.99 -12.86
N ASP A 93 3.40 1.70 -13.90
CA ASP A 93 4.26 2.02 -15.04
C ASP A 93 5.26 3.16 -14.71
N TRP A 94 6.55 2.86 -14.84
CA TRP A 94 7.66 3.83 -14.70
C TRP A 94 8.21 4.35 -16.02
N LYS A 95 7.47 4.16 -17.12
CA LYS A 95 7.78 4.51 -18.52
C LYS A 95 8.82 3.61 -19.19
N GLU A 96 9.86 3.24 -18.46
CA GLU A 96 10.89 2.31 -18.96
C GLU A 96 10.42 0.86 -18.76
N GLU A 97 10.00 0.54 -17.54
CA GLU A 97 9.47 -0.77 -17.17
C GLU A 97 8.31 -0.61 -16.16
N ARG A 98 7.45 -1.62 -16.12
CA ARG A 98 6.46 -1.77 -15.05
C ARG A 98 7.12 -2.34 -13.80
N SER A 99 6.78 -1.80 -12.64
CA SER A 99 7.37 -2.20 -11.37
C SER A 99 6.29 -2.63 -10.39
N TYR A 100 6.32 -3.91 -10.04
CA TYR A 100 5.56 -4.46 -8.93
C TYR A 100 6.26 -4.20 -7.60
N ARG A 101 5.50 -3.75 -6.60
CA ARG A 101 5.98 -3.49 -5.24
C ARG A 101 4.90 -3.85 -4.22
N GLU A 102 5.35 -4.31 -3.06
CA GLU A 102 4.50 -4.70 -1.93
C GLU A 102 5.02 -4.03 -0.66
N TYR A 103 4.10 -3.44 0.11
CA TYR A 103 4.43 -2.69 1.32
C TYR A 103 3.44 -3.01 2.44
N PRO A 104 3.88 -3.11 3.70
CA PRO A 104 2.97 -3.04 4.84
C PRO A 104 2.25 -1.69 4.83
N LEU A 105 0.91 -1.71 4.85
CA LEU A 105 0.08 -0.53 4.63
C LEU A 105 0.33 0.55 5.69
N GLN A 106 0.33 0.18 6.98
CA GLN A 106 0.56 1.12 8.06
C GLN A 106 1.97 1.72 8.04
N LEU A 107 3.00 0.91 7.70
CA LEU A 107 4.36 1.42 7.56
C LEU A 107 4.43 2.46 6.43
N LEU A 108 3.84 2.14 5.28
CA LEU A 108 3.80 3.05 4.14
C LEU A 108 3.09 4.37 4.46
N LEU A 109 1.95 4.32 5.15
CA LEU A 109 1.24 5.52 5.57
C LEU A 109 2.04 6.36 6.57
N ALA A 110 2.69 5.71 7.55
CA ALA A 110 3.53 6.37 8.55
C ALA A 110 4.73 7.08 7.92
N GLN A 111 5.40 6.43 6.97
CA GLN A 111 6.55 7.00 6.25
C GLN A 111 6.15 8.11 5.28
N ALA A 112 4.95 8.03 4.70
CA ALA A 112 4.47 9.03 3.76
C ALA A 112 3.89 10.29 4.42
N ALA A 113 3.31 10.18 5.63
CA ALA A 113 2.75 11.31 6.37
C ALA A 113 3.70 12.53 6.50
N PRO A 114 4.99 12.38 6.91
CA PRO A 114 5.92 13.51 6.98
C PRO A 114 6.33 14.06 5.60
N LEU A 115 6.08 13.33 4.51
CA LEU A 115 6.42 13.78 3.16
C LEU A 115 5.40 14.74 2.57
N ILE A 116 4.13 14.67 3.02
CA ILE A 116 3.06 15.57 2.57
C ILE A 116 3.25 16.98 3.13
N SER A 117 3.62 17.10 4.40
CA SER A 117 3.82 18.40 5.07
C SER A 117 5.12 19.11 4.68
N SER A 118 6.09 18.39 4.10
CA SER A 118 7.46 18.88 3.86
C SER A 118 7.75 19.26 2.41
N ASN A 119 6.73 19.48 1.58
CA ASN A 119 6.90 19.94 0.21
C ASN A 119 6.64 21.46 0.09
N PRO A 120 7.68 22.31 0.05
CA PRO A 120 7.53 23.76 -0.07
C PRO A 120 7.23 24.25 -1.50
N TYR A 121 7.27 23.37 -2.52
CA TYR A 121 7.22 23.76 -3.93
C TYR A 121 5.91 23.42 -4.66
N SER A 122 5.09 22.57 -4.06
CA SER A 122 3.73 22.31 -4.49
C SER A 122 2.89 22.36 -3.22
N GLY A 123 1.78 23.11 -3.24
CA GLY A 123 0.99 23.42 -2.04
C GLY A 123 0.70 22.20 -1.15
N TYR A 124 0.19 22.44 0.06
CA TYR A 124 0.04 21.52 1.20
C TYR A 124 -0.35 20.05 0.94
N ASP A 125 -0.81 19.68 -0.26
CA ASP A 125 -1.24 18.33 -0.68
C ASP A 125 -0.43 17.78 -1.87
N SER A 126 0.88 17.59 -1.72
CA SER A 126 1.69 17.04 -2.83
C SER A 126 2.79 16.08 -2.39
N LEU A 127 2.73 14.86 -2.92
CA LEU A 127 3.69 13.78 -2.62
C LEU A 127 4.54 13.47 -3.86
N GLN A 128 5.86 13.66 -3.75
CA GLN A 128 6.78 13.36 -4.85
C GLN A 128 7.03 11.85 -4.94
N LYS A 129 6.69 11.24 -6.08
CA LYS A 129 6.86 9.80 -6.36
C LYS A 129 8.25 9.28 -5.98
N GLN A 130 9.32 9.89 -6.51
CA GLN A 130 10.70 9.46 -6.27
C GLN A 130 11.09 9.51 -4.79
N ARG A 131 10.65 10.55 -4.07
CA ARG A 131 10.95 10.70 -2.64
C ARG A 131 10.23 9.66 -1.79
N LEU A 132 8.97 9.35 -2.13
CA LEU A 132 8.22 8.28 -1.46
C LEU A 132 8.93 6.94 -1.61
N TYR A 133 9.35 6.59 -2.83
CA TYR A 133 10.05 5.34 -3.07
C TYR A 133 11.40 5.26 -2.36
N ALA A 134 12.20 6.34 -2.36
CA ALA A 134 13.48 6.35 -1.64
C ALA A 134 13.31 6.11 -0.13
N VAL A 135 12.30 6.73 0.50
CA VAL A 135 12.01 6.55 1.93
C VAL A 135 11.50 5.13 2.21
N MET A 136 10.67 4.58 1.32
CA MET A 136 10.16 3.23 1.48
C MET A 136 11.22 2.17 1.25
N ASP A 137 12.13 2.38 0.30
CA ASP A 137 13.23 1.45 0.08
C ASP A 137 14.09 1.39 1.35
N ASP A 138 14.45 2.52 1.97
CA ASP A 138 15.17 2.56 3.26
C ASP A 138 14.38 1.88 4.40
N ALA A 139 13.11 2.22 4.57
CA ALA A 139 12.27 1.65 5.61
C ALA A 139 12.05 0.13 5.46
N MET A 140 11.97 -0.38 4.23
CA MET A 140 11.81 -1.82 3.98
C MET A 140 13.08 -2.61 4.29
N HIS A 141 14.27 -2.04 4.08
CA HIS A 141 15.52 -2.70 4.49
C HIS A 141 15.54 -2.86 6.02
N SER A 142 15.24 -1.81 6.77
CA SER A 142 15.18 -1.89 8.25
C SER A 142 14.07 -2.81 8.75
N TYR A 143 12.92 -2.85 8.07
CA TYR A 143 11.82 -3.74 8.42
C TYR A 143 12.23 -5.21 8.27
N GLN A 144 12.90 -5.56 7.17
CA GLN A 144 13.39 -6.92 6.92
C GLN A 144 14.44 -7.35 7.95
N GLU A 145 15.41 -6.48 8.27
CA GLU A 145 16.41 -6.77 9.32
C GLU A 145 15.74 -7.07 10.67
N SER A 146 14.71 -6.32 11.04
CA SER A 146 13.99 -6.54 12.30
C SER A 146 13.14 -7.82 12.33
N GLU A 147 12.56 -8.21 11.19
CA GLU A 147 11.82 -9.48 11.08
C GLU A 147 12.77 -10.68 11.14
N ASP A 148 13.94 -10.58 10.51
CA ASP A 148 14.98 -11.60 10.56
C ASP A 148 15.55 -11.77 11.98
N GLU A 149 15.81 -10.67 12.70
CA GLU A 149 16.24 -10.71 14.11
C GLU A 149 15.18 -11.34 15.02
N ASN A 150 13.90 -10.98 14.85
CA ASN A 150 12.81 -11.57 15.62
C ASN A 150 12.66 -13.07 15.33
N ALA A 151 12.72 -13.49 14.06
CA ALA A 151 12.62 -14.89 13.67
C ALA A 151 13.80 -15.74 14.16
N LEU A 152 14.99 -15.14 14.29
CA LEU A 152 16.14 -15.79 14.92
C LEU A 152 15.94 -15.93 16.44
N SER A 153 15.47 -14.87 17.11
CA SER A 153 15.20 -14.89 18.55
C SER A 153 14.12 -15.90 18.93
N GLU A 154 13.06 -16.06 18.12
CA GLU A 154 12.01 -17.06 18.37
C GLU A 154 12.54 -18.49 18.25
N LYS A 155 13.41 -18.75 17.26
CA LYS A 155 14.06 -20.07 17.10
C LYS A 155 15.01 -20.40 18.24
N GLU A 156 15.80 -19.43 18.70
CA GLU A 156 16.70 -19.62 19.84
C GLU A 156 15.93 -19.91 21.13
N MET A 157 14.79 -19.24 21.34
CA MET A 157 13.90 -19.54 22.47
C MET A 157 13.27 -20.95 22.39
N ASP A 158 12.83 -21.37 21.20
CA ASP A 158 12.25 -22.71 21.00
C ASP A 158 13.31 -23.82 21.21
N GLU A 159 14.55 -23.60 20.79
CA GLU A 159 15.67 -24.52 21.02
C GLU A 159 16.03 -24.61 22.52
N GLU A 160 16.18 -23.49 23.23
CA GLU A 160 16.46 -23.48 24.68
C GLU A 160 15.36 -24.18 25.51
N MET A 161 14.09 -24.03 25.13
CA MET A 161 12.96 -24.66 25.80
C MET A 161 12.85 -26.16 25.49
N SER A 162 13.43 -26.63 24.39
CA SER A 162 13.47 -28.05 24.00
C SER A 162 14.61 -28.84 24.66
N GLU A 163 15.68 -28.15 25.09
CA GLU A 163 16.84 -28.75 25.77
C GLU A 163 16.70 -28.80 27.30
N ALA A 164 15.66 -28.20 27.88
CA ALA A 164 15.41 -28.26 29.32
C ALA A 164 15.17 -29.71 29.77
N PRO A 165 16.06 -30.30 30.60
CA PRO A 165 15.90 -31.69 31.01
C PRO A 165 14.69 -31.79 31.93
N SER A 166 13.78 -32.72 31.59
CA SER A 166 12.70 -33.19 32.46
C SER A 166 13.29 -33.60 33.82
N MET A 167 13.31 -32.70 34.80
CA MET A 167 13.53 -33.06 36.20
C MET A 167 12.33 -33.90 36.65
N GLN A 168 12.45 -35.21 36.50
CA GLN A 168 11.57 -36.17 37.16
C GLN A 168 11.83 -36.08 38.67
N MET A 169 10.83 -35.61 39.40
CA MET A 169 10.70 -35.80 40.86
C MET A 169 10.32 -37.23 41.19
#